data_AF-A0A3B6SG15-F1
#
_entry.id   AF-A0A3B6SG15-F1
#
_cell.length_a   1.000
_cell.length_b   1.000
_cell.length_c   1.000
_cell.angle_alpha   90.00
_cell.angle_beta   90.00
_cell.angle_gamma   90.00
#
_symmetry.space_group_name_H-M   'P 1'
#
loop_
_entity.id
_entity.type
_entity.pdbx_description
1 polymer ?
#
loop_
_entity_poly.entity_id
_entity_poly.type
_entity_poly.pdbx_seq_one_letter_code
_entity_poly.pdbx_strand_id
1 'polypeptide(L)'
;MAMDRQLEWIVLRRVLAFLKSRKLHRAAYALEKEARLKLDLPHLHDLFAKGRWRAADEYVTAFMSGKESTTPSASATLFVVRFERLVRALRRGDEAWALRYFRLAVRPLLRSHPDEAAARAGCNKAMMDRDSLHRNYPGDAAYREQRLIEFYRCVYQNEHISRSFNDIFDCNLRFMRGTAAIGLRRHARRPRHPPRPAA
;
A
#
# COMPACT_ATOMS: atom_id res chain seq x y z
N MET A 1 22.03 25.42 -9.09
CA MET A 1 20.77 24.72 -9.42
C MET A 1 20.32 23.65 -8.41
N ALA A 2 21.17 23.10 -7.54
CA ALA A 2 20.70 22.18 -6.48
C ALA A 2 19.96 22.89 -5.31
N MET A 3 20.31 24.14 -5.04
CA MET A 3 19.76 24.96 -3.94
C MET A 3 18.27 25.31 -4.15
N ASP A 4 17.84 25.50 -5.40
CA ASP A 4 16.46 25.88 -5.73
C ASP A 4 15.46 24.75 -5.46
N ARG A 5 15.82 23.49 -5.73
CA ARG A 5 14.95 22.33 -5.44
C ARG A 5 14.73 22.12 -3.94
N GLN A 6 15.75 22.39 -3.12
CA GLN A 6 15.62 22.27 -1.67
C GLN A 6 14.70 23.35 -1.11
N LEU A 7 14.81 24.58 -1.61
CA LEU A 7 13.92 25.68 -1.24
C LEU A 7 12.48 25.40 -1.67
N GLU A 8 12.27 24.95 -2.90
CA GLU A 8 10.97 24.52 -3.43
C GLU A 8 10.34 23.45 -2.54
N TRP A 9 11.11 22.41 -2.17
CA TRP A 9 10.65 21.35 -1.28
C TRP A 9 10.19 21.87 0.09
N ILE A 10 10.95 22.78 0.69
CA ILE A 10 10.61 23.41 1.99
C ILE A 10 9.30 24.21 1.86
N VAL A 11 9.15 24.99 0.79
CA VAL A 11 7.95 25.79 0.55
C VAL A 11 6.73 24.88 0.38
N LEU A 12 6.82 23.83 -0.44
CA LEU A 12 5.74 22.87 -0.66
C LEU A 12 5.32 22.18 0.64
N ARG A 13 6.27 21.85 1.52
CA ARG A 13 5.96 21.30 2.86
C ARG A 13 5.23 22.30 3.76
N ARG A 14 5.59 23.59 3.71
CA ARG A 14 4.88 24.65 4.46
C ARG A 14 3.46 24.84 3.95
N VAL A 15 3.27 24.85 2.62
CA VAL A 15 1.94 24.89 2.00
C VAL A 15 1.12 23.68 2.43
N LEU A 16 1.70 22.48 2.40
CA LEU A 16 1.03 21.26 2.86
C LEU A 16 0.57 21.36 4.33
N ALA A 17 1.45 21.84 5.22
CA ALA A 17 1.11 22.04 6.63
C ALA A 17 -0.04 23.05 6.81
N PHE A 18 -0.02 24.15 6.05
CA PHE A 18 -1.10 25.13 6.03
C PHE A 18 -2.42 24.53 5.55
N LEU A 19 -2.42 23.77 4.46
CA LEU A 19 -3.63 23.12 3.94
C LEU A 19 -4.23 22.15 4.98
N LYS A 20 -3.38 21.36 5.65
CA LYS A 20 -3.83 20.44 6.71
C LYS A 20 -4.39 21.19 7.92
N SER A 21 -3.76 22.27 8.36
CA SER A 21 -4.26 23.06 9.52
C SER A 21 -5.59 23.74 9.23
N ARG A 22 -5.85 24.11 7.97
CA ARG A 22 -7.13 24.65 7.49
C ARG A 22 -8.16 23.58 7.11
N LYS A 23 -7.89 22.30 7.38
CA LYS A 23 -8.76 21.16 7.04
C LYS A 23 -9.07 21.03 5.53
N LEU A 24 -8.19 21.58 4.68
CA LEU A 24 -8.29 21.50 3.22
C LEU A 24 -7.71 20.18 2.70
N HIS A 25 -8.25 19.06 3.18
CA HIS A 25 -7.69 17.72 2.99
C HIS A 25 -7.54 17.32 1.52
N ARG A 26 -8.52 17.64 0.66
CA ARG A 26 -8.45 17.31 -0.78
C ARG A 26 -7.24 17.98 -1.46
N ALA A 27 -7.04 19.26 -1.20
CA ALA A 27 -5.90 20.01 -1.73
C ALA A 27 -4.58 19.51 -1.14
N ALA A 28 -4.55 19.20 0.16
CA ALA A 28 -3.38 18.62 0.81
C ALA A 28 -2.95 17.29 0.17
N TYR A 29 -3.88 16.36 -0.04
CA TYR A 29 -3.59 15.05 -0.65
C TYR A 29 -3.23 15.16 -2.14
N ALA A 30 -3.81 16.12 -2.87
CA ALA A 30 -3.42 16.41 -4.24
C ALA A 30 -1.97 16.91 -4.30
N LEU A 31 -1.61 17.86 -3.44
CA LEU A 31 -0.25 18.39 -3.33
C LEU A 31 0.76 17.30 -2.96
N GLU A 32 0.43 16.45 -1.97
CA GLU A 32 1.27 15.30 -1.61
C GLU A 32 1.53 14.36 -2.78
N LYS A 33 0.47 14.04 -3.54
CA LYS A 33 0.53 13.14 -4.70
C LYS A 33 1.35 13.73 -5.84
N GLU A 34 1.06 14.98 -6.22
CA GLU A 34 1.68 15.64 -7.37
C GLU A 34 3.16 15.96 -7.12
N ALA A 35 3.46 16.52 -5.96
CA ALA A 35 4.83 16.86 -5.58
C ALA A 35 5.59 15.69 -4.90
N ARG A 36 4.93 14.53 -4.73
CA ARG A 36 5.49 13.31 -4.11
C ARG A 36 6.12 13.57 -2.74
N LEU A 37 5.52 14.48 -1.96
CA LEU A 37 6.11 15.02 -0.72
C LEU A 37 6.21 13.98 0.40
N LYS A 38 5.09 13.28 0.64
CA LYS A 38 4.98 12.27 1.70
C LYS A 38 3.80 11.36 1.41
N LEU A 39 4.02 10.05 1.56
CA LEU A 39 2.94 9.06 1.57
C LEU A 39 2.18 9.16 2.90
N ASP A 40 0.96 9.70 2.89
CA ASP A 40 0.11 9.82 4.08
C ASP A 40 -0.63 8.51 4.37
N LEU A 41 -0.11 7.72 5.33
CA LEU A 41 -0.71 6.45 5.75
C LEU A 41 -2.12 6.62 6.36
N PRO A 42 -2.39 7.61 7.24
CA PRO A 42 -3.77 7.91 7.67
C PRO A 42 -4.75 8.15 6.50
N HIS A 43 -4.32 8.85 5.45
CA HIS A 43 -5.16 9.03 4.26
C HIS A 43 -5.44 7.67 3.57
N LEU A 44 -4.41 6.85 3.38
CA LEU A 44 -4.56 5.53 2.78
C LEU A 44 -5.45 4.59 3.62
N HIS A 45 -5.33 4.63 4.94
CA HIS A 45 -6.22 3.93 5.86
C HIS A 45 -7.69 4.27 5.56
N ASP A 46 -8.01 5.56 5.45
CA ASP A 46 -9.37 6.03 5.16
C ASP A 46 -9.86 5.54 3.78
N LEU A 47 -8.99 5.57 2.76
CA LEU A 47 -9.33 5.05 1.43
C LEU A 47 -9.63 3.56 1.46
N PHE A 48 -8.84 2.75 2.18
CA PHE A 48 -9.07 1.31 2.34
C PHE A 48 -10.35 1.03 3.11
N ALA A 49 -10.55 1.70 4.26
CA ALA A 49 -11.73 1.54 5.10
C ALA A 49 -13.03 1.83 4.33
N LYS A 50 -13.01 2.84 3.46
CA LYS A 50 -14.12 3.24 2.57
C LYS A 50 -14.19 2.46 1.26
N GLY A 51 -13.26 1.54 1.01
CA GLY A 51 -13.20 0.75 -0.22
C GLY A 51 -12.95 1.59 -1.48
N ARG A 52 -12.24 2.71 -1.37
CA ARG A 52 -11.89 3.62 -2.49
C ARG A 52 -10.61 3.19 -3.21
N TRP A 53 -10.60 1.97 -3.73
CA TRP A 53 -9.40 1.30 -4.31
C TRP A 53 -8.79 2.00 -5.51
N ARG A 54 -9.63 2.63 -6.34
CA ARG A 54 -9.13 3.45 -7.46
C ARG A 54 -8.28 4.62 -6.95
N ALA A 55 -8.80 5.37 -5.98
CA ALA A 55 -8.09 6.49 -5.39
C ALA A 55 -6.83 6.02 -4.65
N ALA A 56 -6.89 4.88 -3.96
CA ALA A 56 -5.74 4.30 -3.28
C ALA A 56 -4.63 3.92 -4.27
N ASP A 57 -4.95 3.19 -5.35
CA ASP A 57 -4.00 2.84 -6.41
C ASP A 57 -3.36 4.07 -7.05
N GLU A 58 -4.18 5.08 -7.41
CA GLU A 58 -3.68 6.32 -8.00
C GLU A 58 -2.75 7.10 -7.04
N TYR A 59 -3.07 7.12 -5.74
CA TYR A 59 -2.24 7.78 -4.73
C TYR A 59 -0.92 7.02 -4.51
N VAL A 60 -0.97 5.71 -4.26
CA VAL A 60 0.23 4.88 -4.04
C VAL A 60 1.15 4.88 -5.26
N THR A 61 0.58 4.78 -6.48
CA THR A 61 1.36 4.79 -7.72
C THR A 61 2.18 6.07 -7.89
N ALA A 62 1.71 7.22 -7.39
CA ALA A 62 2.47 8.47 -7.49
C ALA A 62 3.83 8.39 -6.76
N PHE A 63 3.87 7.68 -5.63
CA PHE A 63 5.07 7.52 -4.81
C PHE A 63 5.96 6.33 -5.21
N MET A 64 5.40 5.36 -5.94
CA MET A 64 6.10 4.12 -6.31
C MET A 64 6.31 3.98 -7.82
N SER A 65 6.21 5.07 -8.59
CA SER A 65 6.41 5.06 -10.05
C SER A 65 7.88 5.29 -10.44
N GLY A 66 8.29 4.75 -11.58
CA GLY A 66 9.64 4.93 -12.13
C GLY A 66 10.55 3.72 -11.88
N LYS A 67 11.87 3.95 -11.79
CA LYS A 67 12.86 2.86 -11.62
C LYS A 67 12.68 2.05 -10.33
N GLU A 68 12.02 2.61 -9.33
CA GLU A 68 11.79 1.96 -8.04
C GLU A 68 10.59 1.00 -8.05
N SER A 69 9.71 1.10 -9.05
CA SER A 69 8.50 0.27 -9.15
C SER A 69 8.81 -1.21 -9.39
N THR A 70 10.03 -1.53 -9.80
CA THR A 70 10.48 -2.89 -10.13
C THR A 70 11.17 -3.59 -8.96
N THR A 71 11.39 -2.89 -7.84
CA THR A 71 11.90 -3.53 -6.62
C THR A 71 10.85 -4.50 -6.08
N PRO A 72 11.26 -5.61 -5.43
CA PRO A 72 10.29 -6.56 -4.89
C PRO A 72 9.33 -5.98 -3.87
N SER A 73 9.82 -5.10 -3.00
CA SER A 73 9.00 -4.44 -1.98
C SER A 73 8.01 -3.42 -2.55
N ALA A 74 8.40 -2.63 -3.56
CA ALA A 74 7.47 -1.75 -4.27
C ALA A 74 6.44 -2.55 -5.06
N SER A 75 6.88 -3.62 -5.72
CA SER A 75 6.00 -4.50 -6.49
C SER A 75 4.95 -5.17 -5.61
N ALA A 76 5.34 -5.68 -4.44
CA ALA A 76 4.41 -6.23 -3.45
C ALA A 76 3.41 -5.19 -2.96
N THR A 77 3.87 -3.98 -2.65
CA THR A 77 2.99 -2.92 -2.13
C THR A 77 1.98 -2.46 -3.17
N LEU A 78 2.42 -2.23 -4.41
CA LEU A 78 1.54 -1.91 -5.53
C LEU A 78 0.59 -3.06 -5.84
N PHE A 79 1.05 -4.31 -5.73
CA PHE A 79 0.22 -5.47 -6.02
C PHE A 79 -1.04 -5.52 -5.16
N VAL A 80 -0.95 -5.24 -3.85
CA VAL A 80 -2.12 -5.26 -2.95
C VAL A 80 -3.24 -4.33 -3.45
N VAL A 81 -2.94 -3.07 -3.73
CA VAL A 81 -3.95 -2.09 -4.18
C VAL A 81 -4.46 -2.38 -5.60
N ARG A 82 -3.58 -2.81 -6.51
CA ARG A 82 -3.96 -3.09 -7.90
C ARG A 82 -4.75 -4.39 -8.04
N PHE A 83 -4.41 -5.41 -7.28
CA PHE A 83 -5.16 -6.66 -7.21
C PHE A 83 -6.59 -6.40 -6.72
N GLU A 84 -6.73 -5.61 -5.65
CA GLU A 84 -8.05 -5.22 -5.11
C GLU A 84 -8.89 -4.40 -6.11
N ARG A 85 -8.25 -3.53 -6.89
CA ARG A 85 -8.91 -2.80 -7.97
C ARG A 85 -9.35 -3.72 -9.11
N LEU A 86 -8.51 -4.69 -9.49
CA LEU A 86 -8.81 -5.73 -10.48
C LEU A 86 -10.01 -6.58 -10.05
N VAL A 87 -9.97 -7.15 -8.86
CA VAL A 87 -11.05 -8.00 -8.30
C VAL A 87 -12.39 -7.27 -8.32
N ARG A 88 -12.43 -5.96 -8.01
CA ARG A 88 -13.67 -5.18 -8.05
C ARG A 88 -14.17 -4.83 -9.43
N ALA A 89 -13.29 -4.74 -10.43
CA ALA A 89 -13.73 -4.63 -11.81
C ALA A 89 -14.38 -5.94 -12.27
N LEU A 90 -13.73 -7.08 -11.98
CA LEU A 90 -14.27 -8.42 -12.28
C LEU A 90 -15.62 -8.65 -11.59
N ARG A 91 -15.77 -8.30 -10.30
CA ARG A 91 -17.04 -8.42 -9.57
C ARG A 91 -18.17 -7.56 -10.14
N ARG A 92 -17.84 -6.44 -10.79
CA ARG A 92 -18.84 -5.57 -11.47
C ARG A 92 -19.19 -6.06 -12.87
N GLY A 93 -18.54 -7.12 -13.35
CA GLY A 93 -18.71 -7.64 -14.72
C GLY A 93 -17.95 -6.82 -15.77
N ASP A 94 -17.05 -5.93 -15.37
CA ASP A 94 -16.27 -5.09 -16.29
C ASP A 94 -15.00 -5.83 -16.75
N GLU A 95 -15.20 -6.95 -17.45
CA GLU A 95 -14.15 -7.90 -17.82
C GLU A 95 -13.14 -7.31 -18.81
N ALA A 96 -13.62 -6.57 -19.81
CA ALA A 96 -12.75 -5.94 -20.80
C ALA A 96 -11.79 -4.94 -20.14
N TRP A 97 -12.30 -4.11 -19.22
CA TRP A 97 -11.46 -3.20 -18.45
C TRP A 97 -10.52 -3.98 -17.52
N ALA A 98 -11.01 -4.98 -16.82
CA ALA A 98 -10.24 -5.80 -15.89
C ALA A 98 -9.06 -6.49 -16.58
N LEU A 99 -9.26 -7.10 -17.75
CA LEU A 99 -8.22 -7.75 -18.54
C LEU A 99 -7.20 -6.75 -19.08
N ARG A 100 -7.65 -5.57 -19.52
CA ARG A 100 -6.75 -4.49 -19.93
C ARG A 100 -5.92 -4.00 -18.75
N TYR A 101 -6.55 -3.76 -17.61
CA TYR A 101 -5.89 -3.31 -16.39
C TYR A 101 -4.91 -4.35 -15.84
N PHE A 102 -5.28 -5.64 -15.85
CA PHE A 102 -4.40 -6.74 -15.49
C PHE A 102 -3.13 -6.71 -16.35
N ARG A 103 -3.26 -6.67 -17.68
CA ARG A 103 -2.12 -6.66 -18.60
C ARG A 103 -1.19 -5.47 -18.39
N LEU A 104 -1.75 -4.28 -18.19
CA LEU A 104 -0.97 -3.03 -18.13
C LEU A 104 -0.42 -2.72 -16.74
N ALA A 105 -1.15 -3.06 -15.68
CA ALA A 105 -0.87 -2.56 -14.33
C ALA A 105 -0.56 -3.67 -13.30
N VAL A 106 -1.09 -4.88 -13.45
CA VAL A 106 -0.91 -5.97 -12.47
C VAL A 106 0.17 -6.94 -12.90
N ARG A 107 0.09 -7.45 -14.14
CA ARG A 107 1.03 -8.44 -14.70
C ARG A 107 2.50 -8.01 -14.63
N PRO A 108 2.87 -6.73 -14.87
CA PRO A 108 4.27 -6.31 -14.73
C PRO A 108 4.81 -6.48 -13.30
N LEU A 109 3.96 -6.32 -12.28
CA LEU A 109 4.36 -6.43 -10.88
C LEU A 109 4.65 -7.87 -10.45
N LEU A 110 4.02 -8.85 -11.09
CA LEU A 110 4.17 -10.26 -10.74
C LEU A 110 5.62 -10.74 -10.85
N ARG A 111 6.35 -10.30 -11.88
CA ARG A 111 7.74 -10.73 -12.14
C ARG A 111 8.72 -10.33 -11.05
N SER A 112 8.44 -9.20 -10.40
CA SER A 112 9.27 -8.68 -9.31
C SER A 112 8.66 -9.01 -7.95
N HIS A 113 7.49 -9.63 -7.88
CA HIS A 113 6.82 -9.91 -6.61
C HIS A 113 7.64 -10.92 -5.80
N PRO A 114 7.85 -10.71 -4.49
CA PRO A 114 8.67 -11.60 -3.66
C PRO A 114 8.12 -13.04 -3.58
N ASP A 115 6.81 -13.20 -3.77
CA ASP A 115 6.15 -14.49 -3.94
C ASP A 115 5.33 -14.46 -5.25
N GLU A 116 6.03 -14.58 -6.39
CA GLU A 116 5.39 -14.55 -7.71
C GLU A 116 4.34 -15.66 -7.86
N ALA A 117 4.64 -16.86 -7.36
CA ALA A 117 3.77 -18.03 -7.52
C ALA A 117 2.41 -17.81 -6.84
N ALA A 118 2.39 -17.36 -5.58
CA ALA A 118 1.15 -17.08 -4.87
C ALA A 118 0.38 -15.90 -5.50
N ALA A 119 1.07 -14.82 -5.88
CA ALA A 119 0.44 -13.66 -6.50
C ALA A 119 -0.21 -14.00 -7.85
N ARG A 120 0.47 -14.82 -8.66
CA ARG A 120 -0.04 -15.33 -9.94
C ARG A 120 -1.22 -16.27 -9.74
N ALA A 121 -1.13 -17.19 -8.79
CA ALA A 121 -2.24 -18.09 -8.43
C ALA A 121 -3.48 -17.30 -7.99
N GLY A 122 -3.30 -16.26 -7.17
CA GLY A 122 -4.37 -15.35 -6.76
C GLY A 122 -5.04 -14.63 -7.94
N CYS A 123 -4.26 -14.11 -8.89
CA CYS A 123 -4.80 -13.51 -10.11
C CYS A 123 -5.58 -14.51 -10.96
N ASN A 124 -5.02 -15.70 -11.19
CA ASN A 124 -5.68 -16.74 -11.97
C ASN A 124 -6.99 -17.18 -11.32
N LYS A 125 -6.99 -17.40 -10.00
CA LYS A 125 -8.19 -17.75 -9.24
C LYS A 125 -9.28 -16.67 -9.39
N ALA A 126 -8.91 -15.40 -9.28
CA ALA A 126 -9.84 -14.28 -9.44
C ALA A 126 -10.40 -14.17 -10.87
N MET A 127 -9.59 -14.46 -11.89
CA MET A 127 -10.02 -14.36 -13.29
C MET A 127 -10.87 -15.54 -13.78
N MET A 128 -10.68 -16.74 -13.22
CA MET A 128 -11.30 -17.97 -13.73
C MET A 128 -12.60 -18.35 -13.03
N ASP A 129 -12.81 -17.92 -11.78
CA ASP A 129 -13.97 -18.34 -10.99
C ASP A 129 -14.70 -17.13 -10.40
N ARG A 130 -15.73 -16.67 -11.15
CA ARG A 130 -16.56 -15.51 -10.81
C ARG A 130 -17.37 -15.73 -9.54
N ASP A 131 -17.88 -16.93 -9.31
CA ASP A 131 -18.64 -17.26 -8.10
C ASP A 131 -17.74 -17.21 -6.87
N SER A 132 -16.48 -17.61 -7.03
CA SER A 132 -15.50 -17.52 -5.96
C SER A 132 -15.09 -16.09 -5.62
N LEU A 133 -15.31 -15.10 -6.50
CA LEU A 133 -14.98 -13.71 -6.20
C LEU A 133 -15.78 -13.19 -5.01
N HIS A 134 -17.05 -13.56 -4.93
CA HIS A 134 -17.92 -13.16 -3.82
C HIS A 134 -17.57 -13.90 -2.52
N ARG A 135 -17.19 -15.19 -2.62
CA ARG A 135 -16.82 -16.02 -1.46
C ARG A 135 -15.44 -15.68 -0.89
N ASN A 136 -14.44 -15.54 -1.75
CA ASN A 136 -13.03 -15.40 -1.34
C ASN A 136 -12.59 -13.96 -1.14
N TYR A 137 -13.29 -13.00 -1.77
CA TYR A 137 -12.94 -11.59 -1.71
C TYR A 137 -14.16 -10.76 -1.29
N PRO A 138 -14.70 -11.02 -0.08
CA PRO A 138 -15.92 -10.37 0.37
C PRO A 138 -15.69 -8.86 0.46
N GLY A 139 -16.70 -8.08 0.07
CA GLY A 139 -16.58 -6.62 0.01
C GLY A 139 -16.69 -5.93 1.37
N ASP A 140 -16.67 -6.68 2.47
CA ASP A 140 -17.01 -6.23 3.82
C ASP A 140 -15.85 -5.52 4.55
N ALA A 141 -16.12 -5.02 5.76
CA ALA A 141 -15.13 -4.28 6.53
C ALA A 141 -13.93 -5.13 6.97
N ALA A 142 -14.16 -6.38 7.38
CA ALA A 142 -13.12 -7.27 7.88
C ALA A 142 -12.11 -7.62 6.78
N TYR A 143 -12.58 -7.87 5.57
CA TYR A 143 -11.72 -8.11 4.42
C TYR A 143 -10.90 -6.86 4.04
N ARG A 144 -11.51 -5.68 4.07
CA ARG A 144 -10.79 -4.42 3.79
C ARG A 144 -9.69 -4.16 4.83
N GLU A 145 -9.95 -4.49 6.10
CA GLU A 145 -8.96 -4.42 7.17
C GLU A 145 -7.81 -5.41 6.97
N GLN A 146 -8.10 -6.65 6.58
CA GLN A 146 -7.06 -7.64 6.26
C GLN A 146 -6.13 -7.16 5.13
N ARG A 147 -6.71 -6.57 4.07
CA ARG A 147 -5.94 -5.99 2.96
C ARG A 147 -5.13 -4.78 3.36
N LEU A 148 -5.63 -3.97 4.29
CA LEU A 148 -4.88 -2.85 4.84
C LEU A 148 -3.67 -3.33 5.66
N ILE A 149 -3.84 -4.37 6.49
CA ILE A 149 -2.74 -4.99 7.25
C ILE A 149 -1.67 -5.54 6.29
N GLU A 150 -2.09 -6.23 5.24
CA GLU A 150 -1.19 -6.71 4.19
C GLU A 150 -0.44 -5.57 3.50
N PHE A 151 -1.15 -4.51 3.12
CA PHE A 151 -0.56 -3.31 2.52
C PHE A 151 0.51 -2.69 3.43
N TYR A 152 0.20 -2.47 4.72
CA TYR A 152 1.18 -1.89 5.64
C TYR A 152 2.41 -2.76 5.84
N ARG A 153 2.23 -4.08 5.93
CA ARG A 153 3.36 -5.01 5.98
C ARG A 153 4.29 -4.83 4.77
N CYS A 154 3.75 -4.70 3.56
CA CYS A 154 4.56 -4.43 2.37
C CYS A 154 5.23 -3.06 2.40
N VAL A 155 4.51 -2.01 2.86
CA VAL A 155 5.07 -0.66 3.02
C VAL A 155 6.27 -0.64 3.96
N TYR A 156 6.18 -1.27 5.13
CA TYR A 156 7.27 -1.26 6.11
C TYR A 156 8.50 -2.07 5.64
N GLN A 157 8.29 -3.07 4.78
CA GLN A 157 9.36 -3.82 4.11
C GLN A 157 9.97 -3.06 2.92
N ASN A 158 9.38 -1.94 2.50
CA ASN A 158 9.89 -1.12 1.42
C ASN A 158 10.87 -0.07 1.95
N GLU A 159 12.16 -0.35 1.81
CA GLU A 159 13.23 0.55 2.30
C GLU A 159 13.15 1.97 1.74
N HIS A 160 12.75 2.16 0.48
CA HIS A 160 12.65 3.49 -0.13
C HIS A 160 11.60 4.35 0.55
N ILE A 161 10.49 3.73 0.93
CA ILE A 161 9.39 4.41 1.62
C ILE A 161 9.69 4.55 3.11
N SER A 162 10.30 3.52 3.73
CA SER A 162 10.75 3.56 5.12
C SER A 162 11.81 4.65 5.37
N ARG A 163 12.74 4.87 4.43
CA ARG A 163 13.70 6.00 4.49
C ARG A 163 12.99 7.35 4.38
N SER A 164 12.00 7.46 3.50
CA SER A 164 11.15 8.65 3.38
C SER A 164 10.33 8.95 4.65
N PHE A 165 10.07 7.94 5.50
CA PHE A 165 9.48 8.14 6.82
C PHE A 165 10.50 8.57 7.88
N ASN A 166 11.77 8.14 7.76
CA ASN A 166 12.81 8.43 8.74
C ASN A 166 13.32 9.88 8.69
N ASP A 167 13.28 10.55 7.55
CA ASP A 167 13.51 12.00 7.46
C ASP A 167 12.35 12.85 8.05
N ILE A 168 11.33 12.18 8.63
CA ILE A 168 10.08 12.76 9.11
C ILE A 168 9.73 12.26 10.54
N PHE A 169 10.66 11.65 11.29
CA PHE A 169 10.44 11.37 12.71
C PHE A 169 10.84 12.55 13.59
N ASP A 170 10.03 13.61 13.55
CA ASP A 170 9.98 14.60 14.65
C ASP A 170 8.59 14.81 15.24
N CYS A 171 7.50 14.31 14.62
CA CYS A 171 6.16 14.75 15.06
C CYS A 171 5.08 13.70 15.35
N ASN A 172 5.28 12.37 15.25
CA ASN A 172 4.15 11.44 15.52
C ASN A 172 4.49 10.04 16.05
N LEU A 173 5.39 9.94 17.02
CA LEU A 173 5.61 8.70 17.79
C LEU A 173 4.41 8.28 18.67
N ARG A 174 3.46 9.19 18.95
CA ARG A 174 2.29 8.89 19.80
C ARG A 174 1.21 8.03 19.12
N PHE A 175 1.06 8.11 17.79
CA PHE A 175 0.04 7.34 17.07
C PHE A 175 0.41 5.85 16.88
N MET A 176 1.70 5.53 16.79
CA MET A 176 2.14 4.14 16.55
C MET A 176 2.18 3.26 17.81
N ARG A 177 2.14 3.85 19.03
CA ARG A 177 2.03 3.05 20.26
C ARG A 177 0.63 2.45 20.48
N GLY A 178 -0.41 2.99 19.84
CA GLY A 178 -1.78 2.48 19.96
C GLY A 178 -2.10 1.30 19.05
N THR A 179 -1.63 1.32 17.80
CA THR A 179 -2.03 0.32 16.78
C THR A 179 -1.03 -0.82 16.63
N ALA A 180 0.29 -0.59 16.82
CA ALA A 180 1.28 -1.67 16.84
C ALA A 180 1.19 -2.54 18.10
N ALA A 181 0.54 -2.06 19.17
CA ALA A 181 0.36 -2.80 20.42
C ALA A 181 -0.74 -3.87 20.37
N ILE A 182 -1.73 -3.73 19.48
CA ILE A 182 -2.93 -4.59 19.49
C ILE A 182 -2.77 -5.84 18.60
N GLY A 183 -1.96 -5.79 17.53
CA GLY A 183 -1.85 -6.90 16.57
C GLY A 183 -0.54 -7.70 16.56
N LEU A 184 0.59 -7.12 16.94
CA LEU A 184 1.91 -7.71 16.64
C LEU A 184 2.59 -8.42 17.82
N ARG A 185 2.08 -8.29 19.06
CA ARG A 185 2.66 -8.98 20.23
C ARG A 185 2.31 -10.46 20.33
N ARG A 186 1.29 -10.95 19.62
CA ARG A 186 0.89 -12.38 19.66
C ARG A 186 1.68 -13.27 18.69
N HIS A 187 2.34 -12.73 17.67
CA HIS A 187 3.06 -13.52 16.68
C HIS A 187 4.60 -13.44 16.76
N ALA A 188 5.15 -12.69 17.73
CA ALA A 188 6.60 -12.53 17.91
C ALA A 188 7.19 -13.39 19.05
N ARG A 189 6.49 -14.42 19.56
CA ARG A 189 7.08 -15.42 20.45
C ARG A 189 7.57 -16.62 19.62
N ARG A 190 8.83 -16.56 19.17
CA ARG A 190 9.59 -17.77 18.85
C ARG A 190 9.81 -18.58 20.14
N PRO A 191 9.70 -19.92 20.13
CA PRO A 191 10.17 -20.73 21.23
C PRO A 191 11.70 -20.65 21.28
N ARG A 192 12.24 -20.17 22.41
CA ARG A 192 13.64 -20.34 22.75
C ARG A 192 13.77 -21.71 23.40
N HIS A 193 14.23 -22.72 22.66
CA HIS A 193 15.11 -23.80 23.12
C HIS A 193 15.48 -24.69 21.92
N PRO A 194 16.77 -24.97 21.68
CA PRO A 194 17.16 -26.05 20.78
C PRO A 194 16.94 -27.41 21.48
N PRO A 195 16.62 -28.49 20.73
CA PRO A 195 16.53 -29.83 21.31
C PRO A 195 17.91 -30.31 21.77
N ARG A 196 17.94 -30.88 22.97
CA ARG A 196 19.11 -31.57 23.53
C ARG A 196 19.36 -32.85 22.71
N PRO A 197 20.61 -33.18 22.35
CA PRO A 197 20.90 -34.47 21.72
C PRO A 197 20.66 -35.60 22.73
N ALA A 198 20.02 -36.67 22.26
CA ALA A 198 19.78 -37.88 23.03
C ALA A 198 21.07 -38.71 23.09
N ALA A 199 21.49 -39.03 24.31
CA ALA A 199 22.30 -40.20 24.69
C ALA A 199 21.83 -40.61 26.08
#